data_AF-A0A5A7SFG3-F1
#
_entry.id   AF-A0A5A7SFG3-F1
#
_cell.length_a   1.000
_cell.length_b   1.000
_cell.length_c   1.000
_cell.angle_alpha   90.00
_cell.angle_beta   90.00
_cell.angle_gamma   90.00
#
_symmetry.space_group_name_H-M   'P 1'
#
loop_
_entity.id
_entity.type
_entity.pdbx_description
1 polymer ?
#
loop_
_entity_poly.entity_id
_entity_poly.type
_entity_poly.pdbx_seq_one_letter_code
_entity_poly.pdbx_strand_id
1 'polypeptide(L)'
;MGTAPVVEEYLLLGLAFDRLEEGFVDAYTGDQALRRQTENAPAPEPRELARTAARLRAEVPAAGLSEDRTEFLDVHLRALECSGRKFAGDDIGFVDEVESYFDVHIEPGNVDDYREAHRQMDEVLAGAGDLAGRVRAHRAADEIPPERLSECVAAFSSALRDLVRGQYPLPPNEQVEYEVVGDKPWSGFNYYLGDFRSKVAINSDLKQHMAHLPSLIAHESYPGHHTEHCRKEAGLVAGGQAEQTLFLVNTPQCLMAEGLADLALASIVGKGWGLWAQEIYADLGLRFDGERAERLSTASAKLLGVRQDAALLLHDRNKSQDDVAEFLQTWTLTTPERARQSLRFLSSPLWRAYISTYVEGYRLLGGWLDRAADVAERSDRFRRLLDEPLTPGRLRSENREQAPSGR
;
A
#
# COMPACT_ATOMS: atom_id res chain seq x y z
N MET A 1 13.53 20.85 -21.47
CA MET A 1 14.41 19.71 -21.81
C MET A 1 13.48 18.56 -22.16
N GLY A 2 13.70 17.85 -23.26
CA GLY A 2 12.83 16.73 -23.65
C GLY A 2 13.00 15.54 -22.70
N THR A 3 11.96 14.71 -22.59
CA THR A 3 12.03 13.42 -21.88
C THR A 3 13.09 12.54 -22.52
N ALA A 4 13.89 11.84 -21.70
CA ALA A 4 14.88 10.91 -22.23
C ALA A 4 14.17 9.78 -23.01
N PRO A 5 14.68 9.32 -24.18
CA PRO A 5 14.00 8.30 -24.98
C PRO A 5 13.63 7.04 -24.19
N VAL A 6 14.53 6.55 -23.33
CA VAL A 6 14.27 5.37 -22.48
C VAL A 6 13.09 5.57 -21.51
N VAL A 7 12.88 6.80 -21.04
CA VAL A 7 11.77 7.14 -20.12
C VAL A 7 10.45 7.22 -20.90
N GLU A 8 10.46 7.79 -22.10
CA GLU A 8 9.27 7.82 -22.96
C GLU A 8 8.85 6.38 -23.36
N GLU A 9 9.81 5.53 -23.72
CA GLU A 9 9.54 4.13 -24.01
C GLU A 9 9.06 3.34 -22.78
N TYR A 10 9.58 3.63 -21.59
CA TYR A 10 9.07 3.07 -20.33
C TYR A 10 7.60 3.46 -20.09
N LEU A 11 7.23 4.72 -20.32
CA LEU A 11 5.86 5.20 -20.16
C LEU A 11 4.91 4.51 -21.16
N LEU A 12 5.32 4.40 -22.44
CA LEU A 12 4.55 3.70 -23.47
C LEU A 12 4.39 2.21 -23.13
N LEU A 13 5.44 1.57 -22.63
CA LEU A 13 5.42 0.17 -22.20
C LEU A 13 4.42 -0.04 -21.07
N GLY A 14 4.47 0.76 -20.01
CA GLY A 14 3.54 0.61 -18.87
C GLY A 14 2.08 0.87 -19.28
N LEU A 15 1.82 1.88 -20.12
CA LEU A 15 0.49 2.12 -20.70
C LEU A 15 0.00 0.95 -21.57
N ALA A 16 0.92 0.21 -22.22
CA ALA A 16 0.56 -0.95 -23.03
C ALA A 16 0.12 -2.14 -22.17
N PHE A 17 0.64 -2.28 -20.96
CA PHE A 17 0.17 -3.30 -20.01
C PHE A 17 -1.28 -3.07 -19.56
N ASP A 18 -1.74 -1.83 -19.44
CA ASP A 18 -3.14 -1.51 -19.13
C ASP A 18 -4.12 -1.99 -20.21
N ARG A 19 -3.63 -2.13 -21.45
CA ARG A 19 -4.39 -2.71 -22.56
C ARG A 19 -4.40 -4.24 -22.56
N LEU A 20 -3.52 -4.89 -21.78
CA LEU A 20 -3.55 -6.34 -21.54
C LEU A 20 -4.46 -6.69 -20.37
N GLU A 21 -4.35 -5.94 -19.27
CA GLU A 21 -5.13 -6.13 -18.05
C GLU A 21 -5.58 -4.74 -17.56
N GLU A 22 -6.89 -4.49 -17.60
CA GLU A 22 -7.48 -3.23 -17.16
C GLU A 22 -7.18 -3.00 -15.67
N GLY A 23 -6.64 -1.82 -15.34
CA GLY A 23 -6.26 -1.47 -13.96
C GLY A 23 -4.81 -1.82 -13.63
N PHE A 24 -4.01 -2.26 -14.61
CA PHE A 24 -2.56 -2.38 -14.42
C PHE A 24 -1.90 -1.01 -14.19
N VAL A 25 -2.43 0.03 -14.85
CA VAL A 25 -2.10 1.43 -14.55
C VAL A 25 -3.04 1.94 -13.48
N ASP A 26 -2.50 2.16 -12.29
CA ASP A 26 -3.23 2.69 -11.15
C ASP A 26 -3.49 4.20 -11.31
N ALA A 27 -2.46 4.94 -11.71
CA ALA A 27 -2.54 6.37 -12.01
C ALA A 27 -1.60 6.75 -13.16
N TYR A 28 -2.04 7.68 -14.02
CA TYR A 28 -1.20 8.31 -15.03
C TYR A 28 -1.53 9.78 -15.21
N THR A 29 -0.60 10.65 -14.83
CA THR A 29 -0.73 12.12 -14.88
C THR A 29 0.19 12.76 -15.93
N GLY A 30 0.86 11.94 -16.74
CA GLY A 30 1.79 12.39 -17.77
C GLY A 30 1.09 12.88 -19.04
N ASP A 31 1.87 12.98 -20.12
CA ASP A 31 1.39 13.45 -21.42
C ASP A 31 0.29 12.54 -22.00
N GLN A 32 -0.92 13.08 -22.10
CA GLN A 32 -2.08 12.38 -22.67
C GLN A 32 -1.89 12.01 -24.14
N ALA A 33 -0.91 12.58 -24.86
CA ALA A 33 -0.53 12.13 -26.19
C ALA A 33 0.04 10.69 -26.19
N LEU A 34 0.81 10.32 -25.16
CA LEU A 34 1.34 8.96 -25.02
C LEU A 34 0.22 7.95 -24.75
N ARG A 35 -0.74 8.30 -23.89
CA ARG A 35 -1.95 7.47 -23.66
C ARG A 35 -2.71 7.24 -24.98
N ARG A 36 -3.01 8.32 -25.72
CA ARG A 36 -3.68 8.21 -27.03
C ARG A 36 -2.87 7.41 -28.04
N GLN A 37 -1.55 7.53 -28.06
CA GLN A 37 -0.68 6.74 -28.94
C GLN A 37 -0.82 5.25 -28.63
N THR A 38 -0.76 4.87 -27.36
CA THR A 38 -0.89 3.48 -26.93
C THR A 38 -2.28 2.92 -27.19
N GLU A 39 -3.35 3.69 -26.97
CA GLU A 39 -4.73 3.29 -27.28
C GLU A 39 -4.97 3.01 -28.76
N ASN A 40 -4.35 3.80 -29.65
CA ASN A 40 -4.47 3.67 -31.10
C ASN A 40 -3.49 2.64 -31.71
N ALA A 41 -2.58 2.08 -30.92
CA ALA A 41 -1.64 1.07 -31.37
C ALA A 41 -2.33 -0.30 -31.58
N PRO A 42 -1.71 -1.22 -32.35
CA PRO A 42 -2.14 -2.63 -32.40
C PRO A 42 -2.29 -3.24 -31.00
N ALA A 43 -3.06 -4.31 -30.88
CA ALA A 43 -3.18 -5.03 -29.62
C ALA A 43 -1.79 -5.47 -29.12
N PRO A 44 -1.42 -5.19 -27.86
CA PRO A 44 -0.13 -5.58 -27.33
C PRO A 44 0.01 -7.10 -27.30
N GLU A 45 1.22 -7.59 -27.55
CA GLU A 45 1.57 -9.00 -27.42
C GLU A 45 2.43 -9.16 -26.14
N PRO A 46 2.00 -9.96 -25.16
CA PRO A 46 2.67 -10.04 -23.85
C PRO A 46 4.17 -10.34 -23.91
N ARG A 47 4.59 -11.20 -24.85
CA ARG A 47 5.98 -11.62 -24.98
C ARG A 47 6.85 -10.54 -25.62
N GLU A 48 6.30 -9.75 -26.55
CA GLU A 48 6.98 -8.54 -27.05
C GLU A 48 7.09 -7.45 -25.97
N LEU A 49 6.09 -7.28 -25.09
CA LEU A 49 6.22 -6.36 -23.95
C LEU A 49 7.33 -6.82 -23.00
N ALA A 50 7.42 -8.12 -22.69
CA ALA A 50 8.50 -8.66 -21.87
C ALA A 50 9.89 -8.43 -22.49
N ARG A 51 10.04 -8.66 -23.80
CA ARG A 51 11.31 -8.39 -24.52
C ARG A 51 11.65 -6.90 -24.51
N THR A 52 10.64 -6.04 -24.65
CA THR A 52 10.82 -4.58 -24.58
C THR A 52 11.30 -4.17 -23.19
N ALA A 53 10.69 -4.70 -22.13
CA ALA A 53 11.13 -4.45 -20.76
C ALA A 53 12.59 -4.86 -20.53
N ALA A 54 12.96 -6.08 -20.95
CA ALA A 54 14.33 -6.59 -20.83
C ALA A 54 15.35 -5.75 -21.62
N ARG A 55 14.99 -5.30 -22.83
CA ARG A 55 15.84 -4.42 -23.65
C ARG A 55 16.04 -3.07 -22.96
N LEU A 56 14.95 -2.40 -22.56
CA LEU A 56 15.04 -1.10 -21.87
C LEU A 56 15.87 -1.21 -20.60
N ARG A 57 15.72 -2.30 -19.84
CA ARG A 57 16.49 -2.54 -18.62
C ARG A 57 17.99 -2.59 -18.90
N ALA A 58 18.40 -3.18 -20.02
CA ALA A 58 19.80 -3.21 -20.44
C ALA A 58 20.33 -1.84 -20.91
N GLU A 59 19.46 -0.95 -21.39
CA GLU A 59 19.80 0.38 -21.90
C GLU A 59 19.87 1.45 -20.79
N VAL A 60 19.05 1.32 -19.74
CA VAL A 60 18.93 2.29 -18.63
C VAL A 60 20.28 2.72 -18.03
N PRO A 61 21.25 1.83 -17.73
CA PRO A 61 22.55 2.24 -17.17
C PRO A 61 23.37 3.18 -18.07
N ALA A 62 23.14 3.14 -19.38
CA ALA A 62 23.84 3.99 -20.36
C ALA A 62 23.04 5.25 -20.76
N ALA A 63 21.85 5.45 -20.19
CA ALA A 63 20.92 6.51 -20.59
C ALA A 63 21.26 7.91 -20.00
N GLY A 64 22.32 8.02 -19.18
CA GLY A 64 22.74 9.29 -18.59
C GLY A 64 21.79 9.83 -17.50
N LEU A 65 21.01 8.94 -16.87
CA LEU A 65 20.15 9.25 -15.74
C LEU A 65 20.97 9.30 -14.43
N SER A 66 20.40 9.88 -13.38
CA SER A 66 21.01 9.78 -12.03
C SER A 66 20.94 8.33 -11.52
N GLU A 67 21.74 8.02 -10.50
CA GLU A 67 21.77 6.69 -9.88
C GLU A 67 20.38 6.27 -9.39
N ASP A 68 19.67 7.13 -8.63
CA ASP A 68 18.33 6.84 -8.11
C ASP A 68 17.31 6.55 -9.21
N ARG A 69 17.34 7.33 -10.31
CA ARG A 69 16.45 7.13 -11.46
C ARG A 69 16.77 5.84 -12.22
N THR A 70 18.05 5.51 -12.32
CA THR A 70 18.53 4.27 -12.94
C THR A 70 18.06 3.07 -12.13
N GLU A 71 18.20 3.12 -10.81
CA GLU A 71 17.72 2.07 -9.89
C GLU A 71 16.19 1.91 -9.95
N PHE A 72 15.46 3.01 -9.88
CA PHE A 72 14.00 3.03 -9.98
C PHE A 72 13.51 2.33 -11.27
N LEU A 73 14.06 2.71 -12.43
CA LEU A 73 13.68 2.11 -13.71
C LEU A 73 14.12 0.65 -13.83
N ASP A 74 15.30 0.27 -13.32
CA ASP A 74 15.76 -1.13 -13.38
C ASP A 74 14.78 -2.09 -12.69
N VAL A 75 14.39 -1.76 -11.45
CA VAL A 75 13.51 -2.64 -10.67
C VAL A 75 12.07 -2.63 -11.20
N HIS A 76 11.60 -1.50 -11.76
CA HIS A 76 10.32 -1.43 -12.47
C HIS A 76 10.32 -2.27 -13.74
N LEU A 77 11.38 -2.18 -14.56
CA LEU A 77 11.47 -2.93 -15.81
C LEU A 77 11.61 -4.44 -15.57
N ARG A 78 12.30 -4.85 -14.49
CA ARG A 78 12.29 -6.27 -14.05
C ARG A 78 10.88 -6.76 -13.72
N ALA A 79 10.08 -5.94 -13.03
CA ALA A 79 8.70 -6.28 -12.70
C ALA A 79 7.80 -6.38 -13.95
N LEU A 80 7.98 -5.47 -14.91
CA LEU A 80 7.27 -5.49 -16.20
C LEU A 80 7.69 -6.67 -17.08
N GLU A 81 8.97 -7.04 -17.09
CA GLU A 81 9.45 -8.25 -17.77
C GLU A 81 8.75 -9.50 -17.22
N CYS A 82 8.69 -9.64 -15.89
CA CYS A 82 7.98 -10.74 -15.24
C CYS A 82 6.49 -10.73 -15.58
N SER A 83 5.84 -9.56 -15.55
CA SER A 83 4.43 -9.40 -15.89
C SER A 83 4.14 -9.84 -17.32
N GLY A 84 4.96 -9.41 -18.29
CA GLY A 84 4.80 -9.81 -19.69
C GLY A 84 4.98 -11.31 -19.91
N ARG A 85 5.93 -11.94 -19.20
CA ARG A 85 6.12 -13.40 -19.23
C ARG A 85 4.93 -14.14 -18.62
N LYS A 86 4.39 -13.67 -17.50
CA LYS A 86 3.17 -14.19 -16.87
C LYS A 86 1.97 -14.12 -17.80
N PHE A 87 1.72 -12.97 -18.42
CA PHE A 87 0.64 -12.82 -19.40
C PHE A 87 0.86 -13.65 -20.67
N ALA A 88 2.12 -13.98 -21.02
CA ALA A 88 2.45 -14.92 -22.10
C ALA A 88 2.26 -16.41 -21.71
N GLY A 89 1.92 -16.71 -20.45
CA GLY A 89 1.69 -18.07 -19.96
C GLY A 89 2.95 -18.80 -19.49
N ASP A 90 4.07 -18.10 -19.25
CA ASP A 90 5.24 -18.71 -18.61
C ASP A 90 4.88 -19.20 -17.19
N ASP A 91 5.34 -20.38 -16.82
CA ASP A 91 5.24 -20.89 -15.45
C ASP A 91 6.31 -20.23 -14.57
N ILE A 92 5.88 -19.35 -13.67
CA ILE A 92 6.74 -18.63 -12.72
C ILE A 92 6.19 -18.89 -11.32
N GLY A 93 7.05 -19.41 -10.44
CA GLY A 93 6.74 -19.67 -9.04
C GLY A 93 6.25 -18.41 -8.34
N PHE A 94 5.31 -18.56 -7.38
CA PHE A 94 4.69 -17.41 -6.74
C PHE A 94 5.69 -16.56 -5.95
N VAL A 95 6.69 -17.18 -5.31
CA VAL A 95 7.74 -16.44 -4.60
C VAL A 95 8.63 -15.66 -5.57
N ASP A 96 9.03 -16.26 -6.70
CA ASP A 96 9.83 -15.59 -7.74
C ASP A 96 9.06 -14.44 -8.41
N GLU A 97 7.75 -14.59 -8.57
CA GLU A 97 6.84 -13.54 -9.05
C GLU A 97 6.82 -12.36 -8.08
N VAL A 98 6.61 -12.60 -6.79
CA VAL A 98 6.62 -11.54 -5.76
C VAL A 98 7.97 -10.85 -5.69
N GLU A 99 9.06 -11.59 -5.77
CA GLU A 99 10.42 -11.04 -5.79
C GLU A 99 10.66 -10.16 -7.02
N SER A 100 10.18 -10.59 -8.19
CA SER A 100 10.30 -9.81 -9.42
C SER A 100 9.45 -8.54 -9.37
N TYR A 101 8.21 -8.63 -8.88
CA TYR A 101 7.24 -7.52 -8.83
C TYR A 101 7.60 -6.49 -7.79
N PHE A 102 7.94 -6.91 -6.57
CA PHE A 102 8.02 -6.01 -5.43
C PHE A 102 9.43 -5.89 -4.84
N ASP A 103 10.41 -6.54 -5.47
CA ASP A 103 11.80 -6.53 -5.01
C ASP A 103 11.92 -7.02 -3.56
N VAL A 104 11.13 -8.02 -3.16
CA VAL A 104 11.16 -8.61 -1.81
C VAL A 104 10.99 -10.12 -1.89
N HIS A 105 11.69 -10.85 -1.04
CA HIS A 105 11.49 -12.28 -0.87
C HIS A 105 10.48 -12.53 0.24
N ILE A 106 9.49 -13.39 0.00
CA ILE A 106 8.45 -13.71 0.97
C ILE A 106 8.59 -15.13 1.50
N GLU A 107 8.38 -15.27 2.80
CA GLU A 107 8.40 -16.54 3.51
C GLU A 107 7.16 -16.67 4.42
N PRO A 108 6.73 -17.90 4.74
CA PRO A 108 5.68 -18.13 5.71
C PRO A 108 6.03 -17.56 7.08
N GLY A 109 5.06 -16.90 7.72
CA GLY A 109 5.18 -16.42 9.09
C GLY A 109 5.25 -17.54 10.13
N ASN A 110 5.58 -17.14 11.38
CA ASN A 110 5.57 -18.05 12.51
C ASN A 110 4.16 -18.14 13.13
N VAL A 111 3.58 -19.34 13.12
CA VAL A 111 2.27 -19.61 13.71
C VAL A 111 2.22 -19.30 15.21
N ASP A 112 3.34 -19.42 15.93
CA ASP A 112 3.40 -19.06 17.35
C ASP A 112 3.20 -17.56 17.59
N ASP A 113 3.60 -16.71 16.63
CA ASP A 113 3.32 -15.27 16.69
C ASP A 113 1.82 -14.97 16.55
N TYR A 114 1.09 -15.76 15.76
CA TYR A 114 -0.35 -15.62 15.63
C TYR A 114 -1.09 -16.08 16.89
N ARG A 115 -0.62 -17.17 17.52
CA ARG A 115 -1.13 -17.62 18.82
C ARG A 115 -0.90 -16.58 19.92
N GLU A 116 0.28 -15.97 19.91
CA GLU A 116 0.62 -14.92 20.85
C GLU A 116 -0.27 -13.67 20.66
N ALA A 117 -0.53 -13.26 19.41
CA ALA A 117 -1.49 -12.20 19.14
C ALA A 117 -2.89 -12.53 19.66
N HIS A 118 -3.38 -13.76 19.43
CA HIS A 118 -4.67 -14.19 19.96
C HIS A 118 -4.72 -14.09 21.49
N ARG A 119 -3.65 -14.52 22.19
CA ARG A 119 -3.56 -14.40 23.66
C ARG A 119 -3.60 -12.94 24.11
N GLN A 120 -2.85 -12.05 23.46
CA GLN A 120 -2.85 -10.62 23.81
C GLN A 120 -4.22 -9.97 23.52
N MET A 121 -4.86 -10.33 22.41
CA MET A 121 -6.22 -9.86 22.09
C MET A 121 -7.25 -10.37 23.11
N ASP A 122 -7.10 -11.61 23.57
CA ASP A 122 -7.93 -12.24 24.61
C ASP A 122 -7.90 -11.43 25.91
N GLU A 123 -6.69 -11.06 26.35
CA GLU A 123 -6.43 -10.22 27.52
C GLU A 123 -7.01 -8.80 27.37
N VAL A 124 -6.87 -8.17 26.20
CA VAL A 124 -7.40 -6.82 25.94
C VAL A 124 -8.93 -6.81 25.92
N LEU A 125 -9.56 -7.80 25.29
CA LEU A 125 -11.01 -7.82 25.16
C LEU A 125 -11.71 -8.24 26.46
N ALA A 126 -11.09 -9.13 27.25
CA ALA A 126 -11.62 -9.77 28.45
C ALA A 126 -13.05 -10.36 28.32
N GLY A 127 -13.50 -11.13 29.30
CA GLY A 127 -14.87 -11.67 29.35
C GLY A 127 -15.01 -13.14 28.92
N ALA A 128 -16.26 -13.62 28.93
CA ALA A 128 -16.60 -15.03 28.69
C ALA A 128 -16.86 -15.34 27.20
N GLY A 129 -16.76 -16.62 26.84
CA GLY A 129 -16.97 -17.10 25.46
C GLY A 129 -15.68 -17.17 24.64
N ASP A 130 -15.79 -17.60 23.39
CA ASP A 130 -14.64 -17.70 22.48
C ASP A 130 -14.15 -16.32 22.01
N LEU A 131 -12.85 -16.23 21.72
CA LEU A 131 -12.20 -15.00 21.29
C LEU A 131 -12.82 -14.42 20.00
N ALA A 132 -13.14 -15.27 19.01
CA ALA A 132 -13.72 -14.81 17.76
C ALA A 132 -15.11 -14.17 17.98
N GLY A 133 -15.92 -14.74 18.87
CA GLY A 133 -17.18 -14.15 19.33
C GLY A 133 -17.00 -12.77 19.94
N ARG A 134 -16.00 -12.61 20.81
CA ARG A 134 -15.69 -11.30 21.44
C ARG A 134 -15.16 -10.28 20.44
N VAL A 135 -14.31 -10.68 19.49
CA VAL A 135 -13.84 -9.80 18.41
C VAL A 135 -15.01 -9.34 17.54
N ARG A 136 -15.95 -10.24 17.19
CA ARG A 136 -17.16 -9.86 16.43
C ARG A 136 -18.03 -8.86 17.20
N ALA A 137 -18.27 -9.11 18.48
CA ALA A 137 -19.06 -8.21 19.33
C ALA A 137 -18.38 -6.84 19.47
N HIS A 138 -17.06 -6.81 19.65
CA HIS A 138 -16.29 -5.57 19.70
C HIS A 138 -16.39 -4.79 18.39
N ARG A 139 -16.14 -5.43 17.24
CA ARG A 139 -16.28 -4.79 15.91
C ARG A 139 -17.69 -4.25 15.69
N ALA A 140 -18.72 -4.98 16.09
CA ALA A 140 -20.11 -4.53 15.96
C ALA A 140 -20.41 -3.28 16.81
N ALA A 141 -19.84 -3.19 18.01
CA ALA A 141 -19.97 -2.01 18.87
C ALA A 141 -19.15 -0.81 18.38
N ASP A 142 -18.11 -1.05 17.58
CA ASP A 142 -17.22 -0.03 17.00
C ASP A 142 -17.71 0.50 15.64
N GLU A 143 -18.86 0.03 15.15
CA GLU A 143 -19.43 0.48 13.87
C GLU A 143 -19.78 1.98 13.89
N ILE A 144 -19.33 2.71 12.88
CA ILE A 144 -19.73 4.09 12.63
C ILE A 144 -21.14 4.06 12.00
N PRO A 145 -22.13 4.77 12.57
CA PRO A 145 -23.42 4.90 11.92
C PRO A 145 -23.26 5.51 10.52
N PRO A 146 -23.84 4.92 9.44
CA PRO A 146 -23.57 5.36 8.06
C PRO A 146 -23.81 6.85 7.82
N GLU A 147 -24.83 7.43 8.45
CA GLU A 147 -25.18 8.85 8.37
C GLU A 147 -24.15 9.77 9.01
N ARG A 148 -23.27 9.24 9.87
CA ARG A 148 -22.18 9.94 10.55
C ARG A 148 -20.83 9.74 9.86
N LEU A 149 -20.73 8.88 8.84
CA LEU A 149 -19.45 8.57 8.20
C LEU A 149 -18.82 9.81 7.56
N SER A 150 -19.57 10.56 6.76
CA SER A 150 -19.04 11.71 6.02
C SER A 150 -18.49 12.82 6.94
N GLU A 151 -19.14 13.10 8.07
CA GLU A 151 -18.64 14.08 9.03
C GLU A 151 -17.39 13.59 9.77
N CYS A 152 -17.29 12.29 10.09
CA CYS A 152 -16.09 11.71 10.71
C CYS A 152 -14.90 11.79 9.75
N VAL A 153 -15.11 11.44 8.47
CA VAL A 153 -14.12 11.55 7.39
C VAL A 153 -13.60 12.98 7.28
N ALA A 154 -14.50 13.97 7.24
CA ALA A 154 -14.13 15.37 7.16
C ALA A 154 -13.32 15.83 8.38
N ALA A 155 -13.72 15.41 9.58
CA ALA A 155 -13.02 15.76 10.82
C ALA A 155 -11.60 15.19 10.88
N PHE A 156 -11.41 13.89 10.59
CA PHE A 156 -10.08 13.28 10.55
C PHE A 156 -9.21 13.85 9.44
N SER A 157 -9.78 14.06 8.25
CA SER A 157 -9.05 14.65 7.13
C SER A 157 -8.53 16.04 7.49
N SER A 158 -9.37 16.90 8.06
CA SER A 158 -8.97 18.24 8.50
C SER A 158 -7.87 18.18 9.56
N ALA A 159 -8.04 17.36 10.60
CA ALA A 159 -7.08 17.27 11.69
C ALA A 159 -5.71 16.74 11.21
N LEU A 160 -5.70 15.71 10.35
CA LEU A 160 -4.47 15.19 9.76
C LEU A 160 -3.81 16.19 8.82
N ARG A 161 -4.59 16.90 8.00
CA ARG A 161 -4.08 17.93 7.08
C ARG A 161 -3.34 19.04 7.83
N ASP A 162 -3.87 19.47 8.97
CA ASP A 162 -3.24 20.51 9.80
C ASP A 162 -1.89 20.04 10.35
N LEU A 163 -1.79 18.80 10.84
CA LEU A 163 -0.53 18.21 11.28
C LEU A 163 0.47 18.08 10.12
N VAL A 164 0.03 17.53 8.99
CA VAL A 164 0.87 17.31 7.81
C VAL A 164 1.40 18.62 7.25
N ARG A 165 0.61 19.68 7.16
CA ARG A 165 1.09 20.99 6.68
C ARG A 165 2.17 21.58 7.56
N GLY A 166 2.13 21.32 8.87
CA GLY A 166 3.16 21.75 9.81
C GLY A 166 4.49 21.03 9.63
N GLN A 167 4.48 19.79 9.13
CA GLN A 167 5.66 18.92 9.09
C GLN A 167 6.18 18.64 7.67
N TYR A 168 5.29 18.44 6.72
CA TYR A 168 5.55 18.13 5.31
C TYR A 168 4.80 19.13 4.41
N PRO A 169 5.34 20.36 4.18
CA PRO A 169 4.63 21.41 3.48
C PRO A 169 4.15 20.99 2.08
N LEU A 170 2.85 21.15 1.80
CA LEU A 170 2.24 20.77 0.52
C LEU A 170 1.99 22.00 -0.38
N PRO A 171 1.86 21.82 -1.71
CA PRO A 171 1.43 22.88 -2.62
C PRO A 171 0.12 23.53 -2.17
N PRO A 172 -0.04 24.86 -2.25
CA PRO A 172 -1.20 25.55 -1.67
C PRO A 172 -2.53 25.19 -2.34
N ASN A 173 -2.51 24.65 -3.55
CA ASN A 173 -3.67 24.23 -4.32
C ASN A 173 -3.99 22.72 -4.19
N GLU A 174 -3.28 21.98 -3.33
CA GLU A 174 -3.62 20.58 -3.07
C GLU A 174 -5.04 20.41 -2.55
N GLN A 175 -5.71 19.37 -3.03
CA GLN A 175 -7.10 19.09 -2.68
C GLN A 175 -7.38 17.59 -2.67
N VAL A 176 -8.08 17.14 -1.63
CA VAL A 176 -8.75 15.84 -1.57
C VAL A 176 -10.26 16.04 -1.61
N GLU A 177 -10.93 15.36 -2.52
CA GLU A 177 -12.38 15.20 -2.53
C GLU A 177 -12.74 13.80 -2.01
N TYR A 178 -13.64 13.72 -1.04
CA TYR A 178 -14.11 12.45 -0.49
C TYR A 178 -15.47 12.08 -1.06
N GLU A 179 -15.61 10.85 -1.51
CA GLU A 179 -16.91 10.28 -1.90
C GLU A 179 -17.20 8.99 -1.14
N VAL A 180 -18.47 8.76 -0.84
CA VAL A 180 -18.94 7.49 -0.29
C VAL A 180 -19.54 6.68 -1.44
N VAL A 181 -19.00 5.50 -1.70
CA VAL A 181 -19.38 4.63 -2.82
C VAL A 181 -19.84 3.27 -2.33
N GLY A 182 -20.69 2.61 -3.12
CA GLY A 182 -21.05 1.19 -2.93
C GLY A 182 -20.48 0.29 -4.03
N ASP A 183 -20.71 -1.01 -3.88
CA ASP A 183 -20.33 -2.13 -4.74
C ASP A 183 -18.83 -2.21 -5.06
N LYS A 184 -17.99 -1.99 -4.02
CA LYS A 184 -16.52 -2.05 -4.15
C LYS A 184 -15.90 -3.18 -3.33
N PRO A 185 -14.79 -3.79 -3.79
CA PRO A 185 -14.10 -4.87 -3.07
C PRO A 185 -13.13 -4.39 -1.98
N TRP A 186 -12.88 -3.09 -1.88
CA TRP A 186 -11.92 -2.44 -0.96
C TRP A 186 -12.61 -1.49 0.03
N SER A 187 -11.93 -1.06 1.09
CA SER A 187 -12.48 -0.15 2.11
C SER A 187 -12.35 1.34 1.77
N GLY A 188 -11.23 1.72 1.17
CA GLY A 188 -10.94 3.04 0.63
C GLY A 188 -10.07 2.89 -0.61
N PHE A 189 -10.03 3.94 -1.42
CA PHE A 189 -9.13 4.01 -2.56
C PHE A 189 -8.87 5.46 -2.96
N ASN A 190 -7.60 5.81 -3.22
CA ASN A 190 -7.19 7.10 -3.73
C ASN A 190 -7.04 7.07 -5.26
N TYR A 191 -7.85 7.87 -5.95
CA TYR A 191 -7.62 8.20 -7.35
C TYR A 191 -6.82 9.51 -7.42
N TYR A 192 -5.53 9.42 -7.74
CA TYR A 192 -4.74 10.61 -8.00
C TYR A 192 -5.01 11.15 -9.41
N LEU A 193 -5.45 12.41 -9.50
CA LEU A 193 -5.92 13.04 -10.73
C LEU A 193 -4.86 13.93 -11.39
N GLY A 194 -3.70 14.09 -10.76
CA GLY A 194 -2.71 15.11 -11.12
C GLY A 194 -3.09 16.50 -10.62
N ASP A 195 -2.22 17.47 -10.86
CA ASP A 195 -2.40 18.88 -10.43
C ASP A 195 -2.63 19.00 -8.92
N PHE A 196 -2.04 18.10 -8.13
CA PHE A 196 -2.18 17.99 -6.67
C PHE A 196 -3.61 17.67 -6.21
N ARG A 197 -4.40 16.96 -7.02
CA ARG A 197 -5.80 16.61 -6.71
C ARG A 197 -5.98 15.10 -6.58
N SER A 198 -6.62 14.68 -5.50
CA SER A 198 -7.08 13.30 -5.31
C SER A 198 -8.59 13.24 -5.13
N LYS A 199 -9.17 12.11 -5.54
CA LYS A 199 -10.49 11.68 -5.14
C LYS A 199 -10.37 10.42 -4.28
N VAL A 200 -10.78 10.48 -3.03
CA VAL A 200 -10.77 9.34 -2.11
C VAL A 200 -12.17 8.78 -2.01
N ALA A 201 -12.34 7.57 -2.51
CA ALA A 201 -13.59 6.85 -2.42
C ALA A 201 -13.58 5.95 -1.19
N ILE A 202 -14.64 6.01 -0.38
CA ILE A 202 -14.79 5.21 0.85
C ILE A 202 -16.00 4.30 0.67
N ASN A 203 -15.79 3.00 0.88
CA ASN A 203 -16.82 2.01 0.64
C ASN A 203 -17.84 1.97 1.79
N SER A 204 -19.11 2.29 1.51
CA SER A 204 -20.21 2.19 2.48
C SER A 204 -20.82 0.81 2.64
N ASP A 205 -20.57 -0.12 1.71
CA ASP A 205 -21.12 -1.49 1.80
C ASP A 205 -20.43 -2.29 2.91
N LEU A 206 -19.20 -1.90 3.24
CA LEU A 206 -18.50 -2.38 4.40
C LEU A 206 -18.83 -1.46 5.56
N LYS A 207 -19.27 -2.06 6.66
CA LYS A 207 -19.46 -1.33 7.91
C LYS A 207 -18.12 -0.74 8.36
N GLN A 208 -18.02 0.58 8.34
CA GLN A 208 -16.83 1.30 8.76
C GLN A 208 -16.74 1.28 10.29
N HIS A 209 -15.52 1.22 10.81
CA HIS A 209 -15.24 1.03 12.23
C HIS A 209 -14.47 2.24 12.78
N MET A 210 -14.85 2.72 13.97
CA MET A 210 -14.26 3.91 14.59
C MET A 210 -12.75 3.75 14.80
N ALA A 211 -12.30 2.55 15.18
CA ALA A 211 -10.89 2.24 15.36
C ALA A 211 -10.07 2.24 14.06
N HIS A 212 -10.71 2.00 12.91
CA HIS A 212 -10.03 1.90 11.60
C HIS A 212 -10.05 3.21 10.81
N LEU A 213 -11.08 4.05 10.99
CA LEU A 213 -11.22 5.28 10.21
C LEU A 213 -9.99 6.22 10.28
N PRO A 214 -9.35 6.46 11.46
CA PRO A 214 -8.17 7.32 11.53
C PRO A 214 -7.02 6.84 10.64
N SER A 215 -6.74 5.52 10.65
CA SER A 215 -5.70 4.94 9.81
C SER A 215 -6.09 4.96 8.34
N LEU A 216 -7.36 4.69 8.01
CA LEU A 216 -7.87 4.75 6.64
C LEU A 216 -7.68 6.16 6.03
N ILE A 217 -8.08 7.22 6.74
CA ILE A 217 -7.92 8.59 6.22
C ILE A 217 -6.45 9.00 6.14
N ALA A 218 -5.62 8.53 7.09
CA ALA A 218 -4.19 8.78 7.00
C ALA A 218 -3.55 8.08 5.79
N HIS A 219 -3.91 6.81 5.56
CA HIS A 219 -3.44 5.98 4.45
C HIS A 219 -3.83 6.58 3.09
N GLU A 220 -5.10 6.95 2.92
CA GLU A 220 -5.57 7.47 1.63
C GLU A 220 -5.18 8.94 1.40
N SER A 221 -4.97 9.73 2.45
CA SER A 221 -4.83 11.19 2.33
C SER A 221 -3.56 11.76 2.97
N TYR A 222 -3.60 11.99 4.29
CA TYR A 222 -2.59 12.78 4.99
C TYR A 222 -1.97 11.97 6.15
N PRO A 223 -0.67 11.63 6.14
CA PRO A 223 0.34 11.86 5.10
C PRO A 223 0.51 10.71 4.07
N GLY A 224 -0.51 9.90 3.82
CA GLY A 224 -0.43 8.76 2.89
C GLY A 224 -0.47 9.13 1.40
N HIS A 225 -1.19 8.37 0.58
CA HIS A 225 -1.11 8.42 -0.90
C HIS A 225 -1.23 9.82 -1.49
N HIS A 226 -2.24 10.61 -1.08
CA HIS A 226 -2.40 11.97 -1.61
C HIS A 226 -1.15 12.83 -1.34
N THR A 227 -0.62 12.75 -0.12
CA THR A 227 0.58 13.50 0.29
C THR A 227 1.80 13.04 -0.50
N GLU A 228 1.99 11.73 -0.68
CA GLU A 228 3.07 11.18 -1.49
C GLU A 228 3.00 11.70 -2.93
N HIS A 229 1.85 11.55 -3.60
CA HIS A 229 1.69 12.01 -4.97
C HIS A 229 1.94 13.51 -5.10
N CYS A 230 1.39 14.33 -4.19
CA CYS A 230 1.58 15.77 -4.26
C CYS A 230 3.05 16.18 -4.12
N ARG A 231 3.79 15.53 -3.22
CA ARG A 231 5.20 15.84 -2.97
C ARG A 231 6.09 15.34 -4.11
N LYS A 232 5.85 14.15 -4.63
CA LYS A 232 6.56 13.63 -5.81
C LYS A 232 6.24 14.42 -7.08
N GLU A 233 5.02 14.90 -7.26
CA GLU A 233 4.69 15.79 -8.38
C GLU A 233 5.41 17.14 -8.26
N ALA A 234 5.38 17.76 -7.08
CA ALA A 234 6.01 19.06 -6.85
C ALA A 234 7.54 19.02 -6.88
N GLY A 235 8.15 17.89 -6.51
CA GLY A 235 9.60 17.68 -6.48
C GLY A 235 10.13 16.99 -7.74
N LEU A 236 9.77 15.72 -7.92
CA LEU A 236 10.36 14.85 -8.95
C LEU A 236 9.82 15.15 -10.35
N VAL A 237 8.49 15.25 -10.50
CA VAL A 237 7.87 15.52 -11.82
C VAL A 237 8.21 16.92 -12.30
N ALA A 238 8.07 17.94 -11.45
CA ALA A 238 8.51 19.30 -11.75
C ALA A 238 10.02 19.39 -12.04
N GLY A 239 10.82 18.50 -11.45
CA GLY A 239 12.25 18.32 -11.72
C GLY A 239 12.58 17.57 -13.02
N GLY A 240 11.57 17.15 -13.80
CA GLY A 240 11.75 16.48 -15.09
C GLY A 240 11.86 14.95 -15.03
N GLN A 241 11.47 14.32 -13.92
CA GLN A 241 11.40 12.85 -13.80
C GLN A 241 10.03 12.34 -14.29
N ALA A 242 9.85 12.32 -15.61
CA ALA A 242 8.57 11.95 -16.22
C ALA A 242 8.13 10.51 -15.89
N GLU A 243 9.07 9.60 -15.58
CA GLU A 243 8.77 8.25 -15.11
C GLU A 243 7.90 8.22 -13.83
N GLN A 244 7.92 9.29 -13.02
CA GLN A 244 7.12 9.40 -11.79
C GLN A 244 5.66 9.76 -12.06
N THR A 245 5.28 10.04 -13.31
CA THR A 245 3.89 10.33 -13.70
C THR A 245 3.05 9.08 -13.92
N LEU A 246 3.66 7.89 -13.82
CA LEU A 246 3.03 6.59 -14.08
C LEU A 246 3.17 5.70 -12.84
N PHE A 247 2.05 5.17 -12.36
CA PHE A 247 1.98 4.29 -11.21
C PHE A 247 1.41 2.93 -11.65
N LEU A 248 2.16 1.85 -11.41
CA LEU A 248 1.87 0.51 -11.95
C LEU A 248 1.74 -0.52 -10.82
N VAL A 249 0.60 -1.22 -10.75
CA VAL A 249 0.19 -2.08 -9.62
C VAL A 249 1.22 -3.14 -9.23
N ASN A 250 1.75 -3.89 -10.18
CA ASN A 250 2.69 -4.98 -9.92
C ASN A 250 4.15 -4.51 -10.07
N THR A 251 4.51 -3.43 -9.37
CA THR A 251 5.88 -2.88 -9.33
C THR A 251 6.34 -2.52 -7.91
N PRO A 252 7.66 -2.35 -7.66
CA PRO A 252 8.17 -2.05 -6.33
C PRO A 252 7.68 -0.72 -5.75
N GLN A 253 7.27 0.23 -6.60
CA GLN A 253 6.65 1.48 -6.16
C GLN A 253 5.37 1.25 -5.35
N CYS A 254 4.55 0.25 -5.68
CA CYS A 254 3.37 -0.07 -4.88
C CYS A 254 3.73 -0.58 -3.49
N LEU A 255 4.78 -1.39 -3.34
CA LEU A 255 5.26 -1.80 -2.02
C LEU A 255 5.70 -0.60 -1.17
N MET A 256 6.40 0.35 -1.79
CA MET A 256 6.86 1.56 -1.12
C MET A 256 5.68 2.45 -0.70
N ALA A 257 4.70 2.66 -1.59
CA ALA A 257 3.54 3.50 -1.33
C ALA A 257 2.60 2.89 -0.27
N GLU A 258 2.30 1.59 -0.37
CA GLU A 258 1.44 0.89 0.59
C GLU A 258 2.10 0.84 1.97
N GLY A 259 3.40 0.55 2.04
CA GLY A 259 4.15 0.60 3.29
C GLY A 259 4.16 2.00 3.91
N LEU A 260 4.33 3.05 3.10
CA LEU A 260 4.26 4.45 3.55
C LEU A 260 2.87 4.78 4.11
N ALA A 261 1.82 4.40 3.37
CA ALA A 261 0.45 4.70 3.70
C ALA A 261 -0.01 3.96 4.97
N ASP A 262 0.36 2.68 5.13
CA ASP A 262 0.10 1.91 6.36
C ASP A 262 0.82 2.48 7.59
N LEU A 263 1.96 3.15 7.40
CA LEU A 263 2.73 3.80 8.46
C LEU A 263 2.36 5.28 8.66
N ALA A 264 1.43 5.82 7.87
CA ALA A 264 1.12 7.25 7.82
C ALA A 264 0.64 7.79 9.17
N LEU A 265 -0.37 7.16 9.78
CA LEU A 265 -0.90 7.58 11.09
C LEU A 265 0.16 7.48 12.19
N ALA A 266 0.93 6.39 12.20
CA ALA A 266 1.99 6.18 13.17
C ALA A 266 3.16 7.17 13.00
N SER A 267 3.33 7.75 11.81
CA SER A 267 4.42 8.69 11.52
C SER A 267 4.04 10.13 11.84
N ILE A 268 2.76 10.52 11.74
CA ILE A 268 2.30 11.88 12.02
C ILE A 268 1.71 12.05 13.43
N VAL A 269 0.98 11.06 13.94
CA VAL A 269 0.39 11.07 15.30
C VAL A 269 1.19 10.19 16.25
N GLY A 270 1.53 8.98 15.81
CA GLY A 270 2.32 8.04 16.61
C GLY A 270 1.58 7.44 17.80
N LYS A 271 2.29 7.23 18.92
CA LYS A 271 1.69 6.71 20.15
C LYS A 271 0.70 7.73 20.72
N GLY A 272 -0.47 7.25 21.14
CA GLY A 272 -1.58 8.09 21.59
C GLY A 272 -2.59 8.39 20.49
N TRP A 273 -2.50 7.73 19.31
CA TRP A 273 -3.46 7.94 18.22
C TRP A 273 -4.89 7.60 18.63
N GLY A 274 -5.06 6.65 19.56
CA GLY A 274 -6.37 6.25 20.06
C GLY A 274 -7.01 7.37 20.86
N LEU A 275 -6.26 7.97 21.78
CA LEU A 275 -6.73 9.13 22.57
C LEU A 275 -6.98 10.35 21.67
N TRP A 276 -6.11 10.61 20.70
CA TRP A 276 -6.30 11.66 19.71
C TRP A 276 -7.59 11.46 18.90
N ALA A 277 -7.85 10.24 18.43
CA ALA A 277 -9.09 9.92 17.73
C ALA A 277 -10.32 10.00 18.65
N GLN A 278 -10.17 9.63 19.92
CA GLN A 278 -11.24 9.73 20.92
C GLN A 278 -11.68 11.18 21.16
N GLU A 279 -10.73 12.13 21.19
CA GLU A 279 -11.05 13.57 21.30
C GLU A 279 -11.86 14.05 20.10
N ILE A 280 -11.43 13.70 18.88
CA ILE A 280 -12.16 14.06 17.64
C ILE A 280 -13.57 13.46 17.63
N TYR A 281 -13.72 12.19 17.99
CA TYR A 281 -15.04 11.56 18.07
C TYR A 281 -15.93 12.19 19.16
N ALA A 282 -15.36 12.60 20.29
CA ALA A 282 -16.10 13.25 21.36
C ALA A 282 -16.69 14.60 20.92
N ASP A 283 -15.97 15.37 20.10
CA ASP A 283 -16.48 16.62 19.49
C ASP A 283 -17.65 16.36 18.53
N LEU A 284 -17.69 15.18 17.91
CA LEU A 284 -18.83 14.69 17.12
C LEU A 284 -19.91 14.03 18.01
N GLY A 285 -19.74 13.96 19.33
CA GLY A 285 -20.69 13.29 20.23
C GLY A 285 -20.75 11.77 20.05
N LEU A 286 -19.69 11.17 19.49
CA LEU A 286 -19.51 9.72 19.39
C LEU A 286 -18.62 9.23 20.53
N ARG A 287 -18.93 8.03 21.06
CA ARG A 287 -18.15 7.41 22.13
C ARG A 287 -17.19 6.40 21.53
N PHE A 288 -15.89 6.64 21.71
CA PHE A 288 -14.81 5.76 21.30
C PHE A 288 -13.89 5.49 22.51
N ASP A 289 -13.37 4.26 22.62
CA ASP A 289 -12.40 3.88 23.66
C ASP A 289 -11.02 3.78 23.01
N GLY A 290 -10.33 4.92 22.96
CA GLY A 290 -9.07 5.08 22.26
C GLY A 290 -7.94 4.22 22.81
N GLU A 291 -7.82 4.16 24.13
CA GLU A 291 -6.78 3.34 24.79
C GLU A 291 -6.99 1.85 24.49
N ARG A 292 -8.24 1.37 24.53
CA ARG A 292 -8.53 -0.01 24.18
C ARG A 292 -8.26 -0.29 22.71
N ALA A 293 -8.59 0.63 21.81
CA ALA A 293 -8.32 0.49 20.39
C ALA A 293 -6.80 0.41 20.10
N GLU A 294 -5.98 1.23 20.74
CA GLU A 294 -4.52 1.17 20.63
C GLU A 294 -3.94 -0.15 21.14
N ARG A 295 -4.40 -0.59 22.32
CA ARG A 295 -4.00 -1.86 22.90
C ARG A 295 -4.39 -3.05 22.01
N LEU A 296 -5.58 -3.02 21.42
CA LEU A 296 -6.04 -4.09 20.54
C LEU A 296 -5.27 -4.08 19.21
N SER A 297 -5.01 -2.92 18.63
CA SER A 297 -4.18 -2.76 17.43
C SER A 297 -2.79 -3.36 17.66
N THR A 298 -2.14 -3.00 18.77
CA THR A 298 -0.84 -3.54 19.20
C THR A 298 -0.90 -5.07 19.37
N ALA A 299 -1.92 -5.58 20.07
CA ALA A 299 -2.10 -7.00 20.31
C ALA A 299 -2.29 -7.80 19.01
N SER A 300 -2.93 -7.20 18.01
CA SER A 300 -3.20 -7.84 16.71
C SER A 300 -2.07 -7.71 15.69
N ALA A 301 -1.03 -6.90 15.96
CA ALA A 301 -0.01 -6.52 14.98
C ALA A 301 0.70 -7.73 14.34
N LYS A 302 0.92 -8.80 15.12
CA LYS A 302 1.54 -10.04 14.61
C LYS A 302 0.67 -10.81 13.61
N LEU A 303 -0.62 -10.49 13.48
CA LEU A 303 -1.52 -11.11 12.49
C LEU A 303 -1.39 -10.52 11.08
N LEU A 304 -0.58 -9.47 10.90
CA LEU A 304 -0.36 -8.80 9.60
C LEU A 304 -0.01 -9.82 8.49
N GLY A 305 0.88 -10.77 8.79
CA GLY A 305 1.38 -11.77 7.83
C GLY A 305 0.36 -12.84 7.41
N VAL A 306 -0.77 -12.98 8.10
CA VAL A 306 -1.73 -14.07 7.87
C VAL A 306 -2.26 -14.08 6.43
N ARG A 307 -2.52 -12.90 5.85
CA ARG A 307 -3.03 -12.82 4.47
C ARG A 307 -1.96 -13.19 3.43
N GLN A 308 -0.69 -12.87 3.69
CA GLN A 308 0.44 -13.31 2.86
C GLN A 308 0.65 -14.83 2.97
N ASP A 309 0.59 -15.39 4.19
CA ASP A 309 0.67 -16.83 4.39
C ASP A 309 -0.46 -17.58 3.67
N ALA A 310 -1.67 -17.01 3.65
CA ALA A 310 -2.78 -17.54 2.88
C ALA A 310 -2.50 -17.54 1.37
N ALA A 311 -1.85 -16.49 0.85
CA ALA A 311 -1.43 -16.42 -0.56
C ALA A 311 -0.35 -17.48 -0.87
N LEU A 312 0.63 -17.67 0.01
CA LEU A 312 1.64 -18.73 -0.09
C LEU A 312 1.01 -20.14 -0.07
N LEU A 313 0.06 -20.37 0.84
CA LEU A 313 -0.67 -21.65 0.89
C LEU A 313 -1.40 -21.92 -0.43
N LEU A 314 -2.04 -20.90 -1.00
CA LEU A 314 -2.82 -21.02 -2.23
C LEU A 314 -1.93 -21.22 -3.47
N HIS A 315 -0.93 -20.36 -3.68
CA HIS A 315 -0.21 -20.25 -4.95
C HIS A 315 1.16 -20.93 -4.99
N ASP A 316 1.82 -21.09 -3.84
CA ASP A 316 3.12 -21.77 -3.75
C ASP A 316 2.94 -23.24 -3.33
N ARG A 317 2.13 -23.46 -2.29
CA ARG A 317 1.91 -24.80 -1.72
C ARG A 317 0.71 -25.54 -2.32
N ASN A 318 0.00 -24.92 -3.25
CA ASN A 318 -1.15 -25.50 -3.98
C ASN A 318 -2.20 -26.12 -3.04
N LYS A 319 -2.47 -25.49 -1.89
CA LYS A 319 -3.55 -25.89 -0.99
C LYS A 319 -4.91 -25.56 -1.58
N SER A 320 -5.93 -26.30 -1.15
CA SER A 320 -7.29 -26.06 -1.62
C SER A 320 -7.83 -24.73 -1.10
N GLN A 321 -8.78 -24.13 -1.81
CA GLN A 321 -9.45 -22.92 -1.33
C GLN A 321 -10.13 -23.13 0.02
N ASP A 322 -10.64 -24.33 0.31
CA ASP A 322 -11.23 -24.65 1.61
C ASP A 322 -10.19 -24.65 2.74
N ASP A 323 -9.02 -25.25 2.52
CA ASP A 323 -7.91 -25.21 3.51
C ASP A 323 -7.46 -23.76 3.80
N VAL A 324 -7.37 -22.94 2.76
CA VAL A 324 -6.95 -21.53 2.89
C VAL A 324 -8.03 -20.69 3.56
N ALA A 325 -9.32 -20.94 3.28
CA ALA A 325 -10.43 -20.30 3.97
C ALA A 325 -10.42 -20.63 5.48
N GLU A 326 -10.19 -21.89 5.84
CA GLU A 326 -10.10 -22.32 7.24
C GLU A 326 -8.90 -21.67 7.95
N PHE A 327 -7.75 -21.60 7.27
CA PHE A 327 -6.57 -20.90 7.76
C PHE A 327 -6.86 -19.41 8.04
N LEU A 328 -7.47 -18.71 7.07
CA LEU A 328 -7.86 -17.31 7.23
C LEU A 328 -8.86 -17.12 8.36
N GLN A 329 -9.90 -17.96 8.42
CA GLN A 329 -10.91 -17.90 9.48
C GLN A 329 -10.27 -18.04 10.86
N THR A 330 -9.40 -19.04 11.02
CA THR A 330 -8.72 -19.34 12.28
C THR A 330 -7.88 -18.16 12.74
N TRP A 331 -6.97 -17.68 11.89
CA TRP A 331 -5.96 -16.71 12.32
C TRP A 331 -6.43 -15.27 12.31
N THR A 332 -7.35 -14.89 11.41
CA THR A 332 -7.91 -13.53 11.37
C THR A 332 -9.16 -13.36 12.25
N LEU A 333 -9.64 -14.46 12.87
CA LEU A 333 -10.83 -14.50 13.73
C LEU A 333 -12.10 -13.97 13.03
N THR A 334 -12.16 -14.13 11.71
CA THR A 334 -13.31 -13.71 10.89
C THR A 334 -14.38 -14.80 10.77
N THR A 335 -15.51 -14.47 10.15
CA THR A 335 -16.54 -15.46 9.81
C THR A 335 -16.12 -16.26 8.56
N PRO A 336 -16.72 -17.45 8.32
CA PRO A 336 -16.50 -18.21 7.09
C PRO A 336 -16.77 -17.39 5.82
N GLU A 337 -17.80 -16.55 5.82
CA GLU A 337 -18.17 -15.71 4.68
C GLU A 337 -17.10 -14.67 4.38
N ARG A 338 -16.56 -14.01 5.42
CA ARG A 338 -15.47 -13.04 5.27
C ARG A 338 -14.16 -13.71 4.85
N ALA A 339 -13.84 -14.88 5.38
CA ALA A 339 -12.66 -15.64 4.95
C ALA A 339 -12.73 -16.00 3.46
N ARG A 340 -13.90 -16.45 2.99
CA ARG A 340 -14.14 -16.71 1.55
C ARG A 340 -14.15 -15.46 0.69
N GLN A 341 -14.57 -14.31 1.23
CA GLN A 341 -14.45 -13.04 0.53
C GLN A 341 -12.99 -12.66 0.30
N SER A 342 -12.12 -12.79 1.31
CA SER A 342 -10.69 -12.54 1.19
C SER A 342 -10.02 -13.40 0.12
N LEU A 343 -10.48 -14.65 -0.06
CA LEU A 343 -9.97 -15.53 -1.13
C LEU A 343 -10.20 -14.99 -2.54
N ARG A 344 -11.26 -14.22 -2.78
CA ARG A 344 -11.50 -13.65 -4.12
C ARG A 344 -10.39 -12.68 -4.51
N PHE A 345 -9.95 -11.85 -3.56
CA PHE A 345 -8.81 -10.96 -3.75
C PHE A 345 -7.52 -11.74 -3.95
N LEU A 346 -7.25 -12.71 -3.07
CA LEU A 346 -6.05 -13.56 -3.17
C LEU A 346 -6.00 -14.41 -4.44
N SER A 347 -7.12 -14.66 -5.11
CA SER A 347 -7.19 -15.44 -6.34
C SER A 347 -7.21 -14.59 -7.62
N SER A 348 -7.25 -13.26 -7.51
CA SER A 348 -7.26 -12.37 -8.68
C SER A 348 -5.94 -12.44 -9.43
N PRO A 349 -5.93 -12.53 -10.78
CA PRO A 349 -4.71 -12.46 -11.56
C PRO A 349 -3.89 -11.18 -11.31
N LEU A 350 -4.57 -10.04 -11.19
CA LEU A 350 -3.94 -8.74 -10.94
C LEU A 350 -3.48 -8.60 -9.48
N TRP A 351 -4.30 -9.03 -8.52
CA TRP A 351 -4.09 -8.73 -7.09
C TRP A 351 -3.47 -9.86 -6.26
N ARG A 352 -3.30 -11.08 -6.80
CA ARG A 352 -2.79 -12.26 -6.05
C ARG A 352 -1.49 -12.01 -5.30
N ALA A 353 -0.57 -11.26 -5.93
CA ALA A 353 0.74 -10.95 -5.37
C ALA A 353 0.70 -9.64 -4.56
N TYR A 354 -0.26 -8.75 -4.86
CA TYR A 354 -0.36 -7.41 -4.29
C TYR A 354 -0.54 -7.41 -2.78
N ILE A 355 -1.09 -8.47 -2.16
CA ILE A 355 -1.16 -8.54 -0.70
C ILE A 355 0.21 -8.40 0.00
N SER A 356 1.30 -8.78 -0.69
CA SER A 356 2.65 -8.64 -0.18
C SER A 356 3.13 -7.20 -0.09
N THR A 357 2.54 -6.24 -0.82
CA THR A 357 2.89 -4.82 -0.72
C THR A 357 2.59 -4.28 0.68
N TYR A 358 1.41 -4.57 1.21
CA TYR A 358 1.01 -4.20 2.58
C TYR A 358 1.92 -4.84 3.63
N VAL A 359 2.13 -6.15 3.54
CA VAL A 359 2.84 -6.91 4.57
C VAL A 359 4.33 -6.59 4.57
N GLU A 360 5.00 -6.70 3.42
CA GLU A 360 6.43 -6.48 3.31
C GLU A 360 6.78 -4.99 3.27
N GLY A 361 5.91 -4.14 2.72
CA GLY A 361 6.06 -2.68 2.79
C GLY A 361 6.05 -2.18 4.22
N TYR A 362 5.05 -2.57 5.02
CA TYR A 362 5.00 -2.23 6.44
C TYR A 362 6.24 -2.71 7.20
N ARG A 363 6.69 -3.96 6.97
CA ARG A 363 7.89 -4.51 7.63
C ARG A 363 9.17 -3.76 7.24
N LEU A 364 9.38 -3.54 5.95
CA LEU A 364 10.59 -2.92 5.43
C LEU A 364 10.69 -1.45 5.85
N LEU A 365 9.64 -0.67 5.58
CA LEU A 365 9.63 0.77 5.88
C LEU A 365 9.54 0.99 7.38
N GLY A 366 8.74 0.21 8.10
CA GLY A 366 8.64 0.28 9.57
C GLY A 366 9.99 0.00 10.22
N GLY A 367 10.66 -1.09 9.83
CA GLY A 367 11.99 -1.42 10.33
C GLY A 367 13.07 -0.38 9.97
N TRP A 368 12.93 0.31 8.83
CA TRP A 368 13.83 1.41 8.45
C TRP A 368 13.52 2.71 9.21
N LEU A 369 12.26 3.04 9.47
CA LEU A 369 11.84 4.20 10.28
C LEU A 369 12.18 4.02 11.77
N ASP A 370 12.09 2.79 12.30
CA ASP A 370 12.35 2.46 13.71
C ASP A 370 13.83 2.56 14.09
N ARG A 371 14.73 2.67 13.10
CA ARG A 371 16.16 2.92 13.32
C ARG A 371 16.50 4.38 13.61
N ALA A 372 15.55 5.29 13.44
CA ALA A 372 15.74 6.68 13.79
C ALA A 372 16.09 6.84 15.28
N ALA A 373 17.06 7.69 15.60
CA ALA A 373 17.48 7.95 16.98
C ALA A 373 16.41 8.71 17.78
N ASP A 374 15.62 9.55 17.10
CA ASP A 374 14.57 10.35 17.70
C ASP A 374 13.42 10.65 16.72
N VAL A 375 12.42 11.40 17.19
CA VAL A 375 11.23 11.77 16.40
C VAL A 375 11.60 12.65 15.21
N ALA A 376 12.60 13.53 15.32
CA ALA A 376 12.99 14.42 14.25
C ALA A 376 13.65 13.63 13.11
N GLU A 377 14.57 12.71 13.42
CA GLU A 377 15.16 11.81 12.43
C GLU A 377 14.10 10.90 11.80
N ARG A 378 13.15 10.37 12.60
CA ARG A 378 12.06 9.54 12.06
C ARG A 378 11.22 10.33 11.05
N SER A 379 10.94 11.59 11.36
CA SER A 379 10.17 12.49 10.49
C SER A 379 10.94 12.82 9.22
N ASP A 380 12.26 13.02 9.30
CA ASP A 380 13.11 13.24 8.14
C ASP A 380 13.16 12.00 7.24
N ARG A 381 13.28 10.81 7.83
CA ARG A 381 13.17 9.54 7.11
C ARG A 381 11.81 9.40 6.40
N PHE A 382 10.70 9.71 7.06
CA PHE A 382 9.38 9.69 6.43
C PHE A 382 9.28 10.72 5.28
N ARG A 383 9.85 11.91 5.46
CA ARG A 383 9.95 12.94 4.40
C ARG A 383 10.71 12.43 3.19
N ARG A 384 11.79 11.65 3.36
CA ARG A 384 12.51 11.02 2.24
C ARG A 384 11.60 10.08 1.45
N LEU A 385 10.76 9.28 2.10
CA LEU A 385 9.80 8.41 1.39
C LEU A 385 8.79 9.20 0.54
N LEU A 386 8.43 10.41 0.99
CA LEU A 386 7.54 11.32 0.26
C LEU A 386 8.23 12.06 -0.91
N ASP A 387 9.53 12.35 -0.78
CA ASP A 387 10.25 13.25 -1.70
C ASP A 387 11.15 12.51 -2.71
N GLU A 388 11.64 11.32 -2.37
CA GLU A 388 12.65 10.58 -3.13
C GLU A 388 12.05 9.36 -3.84
N PRO A 389 12.60 8.94 -5.01
CA PRO A 389 12.19 7.73 -5.73
C PRO A 389 12.83 6.48 -5.11
N LEU A 390 12.71 6.30 -3.79
CA LEU A 390 13.34 5.19 -3.06
C LEU A 390 12.74 3.83 -3.49
N THR A 391 13.61 2.82 -3.53
CA THR A 391 13.25 1.43 -3.85
C THR A 391 13.41 0.53 -2.61
N PRO A 392 12.79 -0.67 -2.61
CA PRO A 392 13.00 -1.64 -1.53
C PRO A 392 14.48 -2.05 -1.38
N GLY A 393 15.16 -2.25 -2.51
CA GLY A 393 16.60 -2.54 -2.58
C GLY A 393 17.45 -1.47 -1.91
N ARG A 394 17.18 -0.19 -2.19
CA ARG A 394 17.85 0.95 -1.57
C ARG A 394 17.66 1.00 -0.05
N LEU A 395 16.44 0.79 0.45
CA LEU A 395 16.21 0.76 1.89
C LEU A 395 16.95 -0.41 2.56
N ARG A 396 17.02 -1.57 1.90
CA ARG A 396 17.77 -2.72 2.41
C ARG A 396 19.29 -2.49 2.42
N SER A 397 19.86 -1.82 1.43
CA SER A 397 21.30 -1.50 1.43
C SER A 397 21.65 -0.53 2.55
N GLU A 398 20.87 0.55 2.73
CA GLU A 398 21.03 1.49 3.85
C GLU A 398 20.92 0.77 5.21
N ASN A 399 19.98 -0.18 5.33
CA ASN A 399 19.82 -1.00 6.53
C ASN A 399 21.04 -1.90 6.85
N ARG A 400 21.77 -2.37 5.83
CA ARG A 400 22.99 -3.18 6.00
C ARG A 400 24.19 -2.31 6.36
N GLU A 401 24.32 -1.14 5.77
CA GLU A 401 25.41 -0.20 6.06
C GLU A 401 25.33 0.38 7.49
N GLN A 402 24.11 0.54 8.01
CA GLN A 402 23.86 0.99 9.37
C GLN A 402 23.91 -0.14 10.43
N ALA A 403 24.04 -1.41 10.01
CA ALA A 403 24.23 -2.49 10.97
C ALA A 403 25.66 -2.39 11.56
N PRO A 404 25.85 -2.43 12.90
CA PRO A 404 27.19 -2.39 13.46
C PRO A 404 28.00 -3.53 12.86
N SER A 405 29.15 -3.21 12.27
CA SER A 405 30.08 -4.20 11.73
C SER A 405 30.38 -5.18 12.85
N GLY A 406 29.86 -6.41 12.73
CA GLY A 406 29.96 -7.42 13.76
C GLY A 406 31.42 -7.62 14.16
N ARG A 407 31.69 -7.49 15.46
CA ARG A 407 32.88 -8.02 16.10
C ARG A 407 32.73 -9.51 16.36
#